data_AF-A0A0D2WN06-F1
#
_entry.id   AF-A0A0D2WN06-F1
#
_cell.length_a   1.000
_cell.length_b   1.000
_cell.length_c   1.000
_cell.angle_alpha   90.00
_cell.angle_beta   90.00
_cell.angle_gamma   90.00
#
_symmetry.space_group_name_H-M   'P 1'
#
loop_
_entity.id
_entity.type
_entity.pdbx_description
1 polymer ?
#
loop_
_entity_poly.entity_id
_entity_poly.type
_entity_poly.pdbx_seq_one_letter_code
_entity_poly.pdbx_strand_id
1 'polypeptide(L)'
;MADEHDENEAGAAENAQPAQAAHHDAGKADMDKVTDFAEEKEMAQSTDLNQTMKLLTEQHKRDVEERAVRDRALAAVSVKAEDVQLIVTELEVSTQKAEQTLREQNGDLAAALAVLAN
;
A
#
# COMPACT_ATOMS: atom_id res chain seq x y z
N MET A 1 -52.90 55.56 -7.11
CA MET A 1 -51.59 55.31 -7.72
C MET A 1 -50.54 55.76 -6.73
N ALA A 2 -49.74 54.82 -6.25
CA ALA A 2 -48.50 55.11 -5.52
C ALA A 2 -47.41 55.34 -6.57
N ASP A 3 -46.74 56.48 -6.50
CA ASP A 3 -45.43 56.70 -7.14
C ASP A 3 -44.75 57.82 -6.35
N GLU A 4 -43.99 57.43 -5.34
CA GLU A 4 -43.13 58.33 -4.57
C GLU A 4 -41.80 58.46 -5.32
N HIS A 5 -41.56 59.66 -5.82
CA HIS A 5 -40.30 60.09 -6.40
C HIS A 5 -39.27 60.40 -5.31
N ASP A 6 -38.09 59.82 -5.49
CA ASP A 6 -36.79 60.52 -5.52
C ASP A 6 -36.42 61.43 -4.34
N GLU A 7 -35.58 60.90 -3.43
CA GLU A 7 -34.56 61.72 -2.76
C GLU A 7 -33.21 61.00 -2.82
N ASN A 8 -32.35 61.57 -3.66
CA ASN A 8 -30.94 61.31 -3.85
C ASN A 8 -30.12 61.97 -2.73
N GLU A 9 -29.39 61.19 -1.93
CA GLU A 9 -28.17 61.69 -1.29
C GLU A 9 -27.00 60.72 -1.50
N ALA A 10 -26.01 61.24 -2.23
CA ALA A 10 -24.72 60.65 -2.50
C ALA A 10 -23.83 60.66 -1.25
N GLY A 11 -23.12 59.55 -1.02
CA GLY A 11 -22.08 59.47 0.00
C GLY A 11 -21.18 58.27 -0.24
N ALA A 12 -20.14 58.48 -1.06
CA ALA A 12 -19.09 57.53 -1.36
C ALA A 12 -18.26 57.15 -0.12
N ALA A 13 -17.88 55.87 0.00
CA ALA A 13 -16.49 55.45 0.24
C ALA A 13 -16.40 53.91 0.32
N GLU A 14 -15.48 53.38 -0.48
CA GLU A 14 -14.96 52.01 -0.47
C GLU A 14 -14.77 51.41 0.93
N ASN A 15 -15.19 50.16 1.09
CA ASN A 15 -14.53 49.25 2.01
C ASN A 15 -14.20 47.94 1.29
N ALA A 16 -13.12 47.96 0.52
CA ALA A 16 -12.47 46.77 0.01
C ALA A 16 -11.90 45.98 1.21
N GLN A 17 -12.61 44.95 1.66
CA GLN A 17 -12.05 44.00 2.62
C GLN A 17 -10.97 43.15 1.93
N PRO A 18 -9.73 43.12 2.45
CA PRO A 18 -8.71 42.21 1.97
C PRO A 18 -8.91 40.86 2.66
N ALA A 19 -9.28 39.81 1.91
CA ALA A 19 -9.21 38.44 2.38
C ALA A 19 -8.38 37.61 1.40
N GLN A 20 -7.07 37.86 1.43
CA GLN A 20 -6.06 36.96 0.90
C GLN A 20 -6.02 35.67 1.76
N ALA A 21 -5.72 34.53 1.09
CA ALA A 21 -4.98 33.39 1.64
C ALA A 21 -5.68 32.22 2.38
N ALA A 22 -7.00 32.04 2.33
CA ALA A 22 -7.66 30.90 3.03
C ALA A 22 -7.99 29.66 2.14
N HIS A 23 -7.63 29.64 0.86
CA HIS A 23 -8.00 28.53 -0.05
C HIS A 23 -7.01 27.35 -0.11
N HIS A 24 -5.87 27.42 0.60
CA HIS A 24 -4.89 26.32 0.70
C HIS A 24 -5.01 25.48 1.98
N ASP A 25 -5.97 25.76 2.86
CA ASP A 25 -6.21 24.97 4.09
C ASP A 25 -7.29 23.90 3.89
N ALA A 26 -7.99 23.92 2.74
CA ALA A 26 -9.06 22.98 2.44
C ALA A 26 -8.59 21.51 2.40
N GLY A 27 -7.35 21.25 1.96
CA GLY A 27 -6.76 19.91 1.97
C GLY A 27 -6.22 19.51 3.36
N LYS A 28 -5.76 20.47 4.16
CA LYS A 28 -5.23 20.20 5.50
C LYS A 28 -6.36 19.84 6.47
N ALA A 29 -7.47 20.55 6.42
CA ALA A 29 -8.65 20.23 7.25
C ALA A 29 -9.26 18.86 6.90
N ASP A 30 -9.13 18.39 5.66
CA ASP A 30 -9.56 17.05 5.25
C ASP A 30 -8.60 15.96 5.75
N MET A 31 -7.29 16.24 5.73
CA MET A 31 -6.27 15.34 6.30
C MET A 31 -6.40 15.21 7.82
N ASP A 32 -6.73 16.29 8.53
CA ASP A 32 -6.93 16.25 9.98
C ASP A 32 -8.13 15.32 10.33
N LYS A 33 -9.20 15.33 9.52
CA LYS A 33 -10.38 14.45 9.68
C LYS A 33 -10.10 12.97 9.44
N VAL A 34 -9.12 12.62 8.60
CA VAL A 34 -8.73 11.21 8.39
C VAL A 34 -8.16 10.59 9.66
N THR A 35 -7.62 11.41 10.57
CA THR A 35 -7.04 10.96 11.84
C THR A 35 -7.95 11.15 13.05
N ASP A 36 -9.14 11.74 12.86
CA ASP A 36 -10.09 11.96 13.95
C ASP A 36 -10.61 10.63 14.51
N PHE A 37 -10.84 10.60 15.82
CA PHE A 37 -11.36 9.43 16.51
C PHE A 37 -12.81 9.14 16.07
N ALA A 38 -13.03 7.97 15.46
CA ALA A 38 -14.34 7.45 15.12
C ALA A 38 -14.51 6.03 15.69
N GLU A 39 -15.66 5.77 16.31
CA GLU A 39 -15.99 4.43 16.82
C GLU A 39 -16.30 3.48 15.64
N GLU A 40 -15.72 2.28 15.69
CA GLU A 40 -15.98 1.24 14.70
C GLU A 40 -17.44 0.77 14.81
N LYS A 41 -18.18 0.79 13.70
CA LYS A 41 -19.57 0.33 13.69
C LYS A 41 -19.61 -1.19 13.71
N GLU A 42 -20.22 -1.76 14.75
CA GLU A 42 -20.50 -3.19 14.81
C GLU A 42 -21.54 -3.58 13.74
N MET A 43 -21.21 -4.58 12.93
CA MET A 43 -22.18 -5.23 12.04
C MET A 43 -22.92 -6.32 12.82
N ALA A 44 -24.23 -6.45 12.59
CA ALA A 44 -25.04 -7.47 13.24
C ALA A 44 -24.44 -8.86 13.03
N GLN A 45 -24.23 -9.60 14.12
CA GLN A 45 -23.71 -10.96 14.08
C GLN A 45 -24.75 -11.89 13.43
N SER A 46 -24.59 -12.15 12.13
CA SER A 46 -25.40 -13.11 11.39
C SER A 46 -24.73 -14.49 11.39
N THR A 47 -25.53 -15.55 11.41
CA THR A 47 -25.06 -16.93 11.30
C THR A 47 -24.22 -17.16 10.03
N ASP A 48 -24.50 -16.40 8.96
CA ASP A 48 -23.77 -16.42 7.69
C ASP A 48 -22.34 -15.89 7.80
N LEU A 49 -22.07 -14.95 8.73
CA LEU A 49 -20.71 -14.43 8.98
C LEU A 49 -19.79 -15.56 9.48
N ASN A 50 -20.26 -16.37 10.43
CA ASN A 50 -19.48 -17.48 10.99
C ASN A 50 -19.18 -18.55 9.94
N GLN A 51 -20.13 -18.84 9.04
CA GLN A 51 -19.93 -19.78 7.95
C GLN A 51 -18.94 -19.24 6.91
N THR A 52 -19.04 -17.96 6.57
CA THR A 52 -18.12 -17.28 5.64
C THR A 52 -16.70 -17.22 6.21
N MET A 53 -16.55 -16.92 7.50
CA MET A 53 -15.26 -16.92 8.19
C MET A 53 -14.59 -18.29 8.21
N LYS A 54 -15.37 -19.37 8.38
CA LYS A 54 -14.86 -20.76 8.28
C LYS A 54 -14.33 -21.06 6.89
N LEU A 55 -15.10 -20.73 5.84
CA LEU A 55 -14.67 -20.91 4.44
C LEU A 55 -13.39 -20.12 4.13
N LEU A 56 -13.29 -18.89 4.63
CA LEU A 56 -12.09 -18.06 4.47
C LEU A 56 -10.89 -18.66 5.21
N THR A 57 -11.09 -19.15 6.43
CA THR A 57 -10.03 -19.80 7.23
C THR A 57 -9.55 -21.09 6.57
N GLU A 58 -10.45 -21.89 6.01
CA GLU A 58 -10.12 -23.11 5.26
C GLU A 58 -9.35 -22.82 3.97
N GLN A 59 -9.71 -21.74 3.25
CA GLN A 59 -8.95 -21.27 2.09
C GLN A 59 -7.56 -20.79 2.51
N HIS A 60 -7.49 -19.93 3.52
CA HIS A 60 -6.22 -19.42 4.03
C HIS A 60 -5.30 -20.54 4.52
N LYS A 61 -5.85 -21.56 5.19
CA LYS A 61 -5.10 -22.73 5.62
C LYS A 61 -4.54 -23.52 4.44
N ARG A 62 -5.33 -23.74 3.38
CA ARG A 62 -4.84 -24.40 2.15
C ARG A 62 -3.73 -23.60 1.49
N ASP A 63 -3.87 -22.28 1.41
CA ASP A 63 -2.84 -21.41 0.82
C ASP A 63 -1.56 -21.39 1.65
N VAL A 64 -1.68 -21.40 2.98
CA VAL A 64 -0.54 -21.47 3.90
C VAL A 64 0.15 -22.84 3.82
N GLU A 65 -0.60 -23.93 3.71
CA GLU A 65 -0.05 -25.28 3.54
C GLU A 65 0.66 -25.44 2.19
N GLU A 66 0.10 -24.91 1.11
CA GLU A 66 0.73 -24.95 -0.22
C GLU A 66 2.00 -24.09 -0.28
N ARG A 67 1.99 -22.91 0.37
CA ARG A 67 3.18 -22.08 0.56
C ARG A 67 4.23 -22.79 1.39
N ALA A 68 3.84 -23.41 2.52
CA ALA A 68 4.76 -24.16 3.37
C ALA A 68 5.41 -25.35 2.65
N VAL A 69 4.69 -26.03 1.74
CA VAL A 69 5.25 -27.11 0.93
C VAL A 69 6.24 -26.56 -0.11
N ARG A 70 5.92 -25.44 -0.78
CA ARG A 70 6.87 -24.75 -1.66
C ARG A 70 8.11 -24.29 -0.90
N ASP A 71 7.92 -23.67 0.25
CA ASP A 71 9.00 -23.12 1.07
C ASP A 71 9.87 -24.25 1.64
N ARG A 72 9.29 -25.40 1.99
CA ARG A 72 10.05 -26.58 2.41
C ARG A 72 10.83 -27.21 1.28
N ALA A 73 10.32 -27.18 0.05
CA ALA A 73 11.07 -27.60 -1.13
C ALA A 73 12.23 -26.63 -1.42
N LEU A 74 12.02 -25.32 -1.31
CA LEU A 74 13.04 -24.29 -1.48
C LEU A 74 14.10 -24.29 -0.37
N ALA A 75 13.72 -24.60 0.88
CA ALA A 75 14.64 -24.69 2.02
C ALA A 75 15.46 -25.97 2.06
N ALA A 76 15.04 -27.03 1.36
CA ALA A 76 15.81 -28.26 1.20
C ALA A 76 16.96 -28.10 0.19
N VAL A 77 16.96 -27.02 -0.58
CA VAL A 77 18.03 -26.71 -1.54
C VAL A 77 19.26 -26.24 -0.78
N SER A 78 20.24 -27.14 -0.62
CA SER A 78 21.56 -26.80 -0.12
C SER A 78 22.28 -25.90 -1.13
N VAL A 79 22.41 -24.62 -0.82
CA VAL A 79 23.16 -23.66 -1.65
C VAL A 79 24.62 -23.66 -1.19
N LYS A 80 25.57 -23.75 -2.12
CA LYS A 80 27.00 -23.64 -1.78
C LYS A 80 27.37 -22.18 -1.61
N ALA A 81 28.14 -21.88 -0.56
CA ALA A 81 28.63 -20.53 -0.32
C ALA A 81 29.57 -20.04 -1.46
N GLU A 82 30.28 -20.97 -2.12
CA GLU A 82 31.13 -20.68 -3.28
C GLU A 82 30.32 -20.12 -4.46
N ASP A 83 29.16 -20.73 -4.76
CA ASP A 83 28.29 -20.30 -5.86
C ASP A 83 27.70 -18.91 -5.60
N VAL A 84 27.34 -18.62 -4.33
CA VAL A 84 26.88 -17.28 -3.91
C VAL A 84 27.99 -16.24 -4.07
N GLN A 85 29.21 -16.55 -3.62
CA GLN A 85 30.36 -15.63 -3.75
C GLN A 85 30.71 -15.36 -5.21
N LEU A 86 30.65 -16.37 -6.07
CA LEU A 86 30.90 -16.21 -7.49
C LEU A 86 29.88 -15.25 -8.12
N ILE A 87 28.58 -15.44 -7.86
CA ILE A 87 27.52 -14.57 -8.38
C ILE A 87 27.67 -13.13 -7.88
N VAL A 88 27.97 -12.94 -6.58
CA VAL A 88 28.18 -11.60 -6.01
C VAL A 88 29.40 -10.92 -6.64
N THR A 89 30.45 -11.68 -6.94
CA THR A 89 31.70 -11.14 -7.53
C THR A 89 31.54 -10.81 -9.01
N GLU A 90 30.91 -11.69 -9.78
CA GLU A 90 30.81 -11.55 -11.25
C GLU A 90 29.67 -10.64 -11.68
N LEU A 91 28.54 -10.64 -10.97
CA LEU A 91 27.34 -9.88 -11.34
C LEU A 91 27.07 -8.68 -10.42
N GLU A 92 27.91 -8.47 -9.41
CA GLU A 92 27.81 -7.35 -8.45
C GLU A 92 26.41 -7.21 -7.81
N VAL A 93 25.70 -8.33 -7.64
CA VAL A 93 24.39 -8.37 -6.98
C VAL A 93 24.54 -8.53 -5.47
N SER A 94 23.50 -8.13 -4.72
CA SER A 94 23.50 -8.33 -3.27
C SER A 94 23.49 -9.82 -2.92
N THR A 95 24.12 -10.18 -1.80
CA THR A 95 24.17 -11.57 -1.31
C THR A 95 22.78 -12.17 -1.15
N GLN A 96 21.80 -11.37 -0.70
CA GLN A 96 20.41 -11.80 -0.56
C GLN A 96 19.79 -12.17 -1.92
N LYS A 97 20.04 -11.37 -2.96
CA LYS A 97 19.53 -11.65 -4.31
C LYS A 97 20.20 -12.89 -4.92
N ALA A 98 21.52 -13.03 -4.75
CA ALA A 98 22.25 -14.20 -5.21
C ALA A 98 21.75 -15.50 -4.54
N GLU A 99 21.60 -15.51 -3.22
CA GLU A 99 21.03 -16.65 -2.50
C GLU A 99 19.60 -16.95 -2.92
N GLN A 100 18.77 -15.91 -3.08
CA GLN A 100 17.38 -16.09 -3.49
C GLN A 100 17.30 -16.76 -4.85
N THR A 101 18.02 -16.25 -5.85
CA THR A 101 18.00 -16.83 -7.19
C THR A 101 18.57 -18.25 -7.22
N LEU A 102 19.62 -18.54 -6.43
CA LEU A 102 20.13 -19.90 -6.31
C LEU A 102 19.13 -20.85 -5.63
N ARG A 103 18.38 -20.41 -4.62
CA ARG A 103 17.33 -21.23 -4.00
C ARG A 103 16.16 -21.47 -4.96
N GLU A 104 15.77 -20.46 -5.73
CA GLU A 104 14.74 -20.56 -6.77
C GLU A 104 15.12 -21.54 -7.89
N GLN A 105 16.41 -21.62 -8.23
CA GLN A 105 16.95 -22.52 -9.25
C GLN A 105 17.49 -23.85 -8.70
N ASN A 106 17.07 -24.26 -7.50
CA ASN A 106 17.47 -25.53 -6.88
C ASN A 106 18.99 -25.73 -6.74
N GLY A 107 19.76 -24.64 -6.58
CA GLY A 107 21.20 -24.67 -6.43
C GLY A 107 21.96 -24.91 -7.74
N ASP A 108 21.29 -24.78 -8.88
CA ASP A 108 21.93 -24.81 -10.20
C ASP A 108 22.53 -23.44 -10.54
N LEU A 109 23.86 -23.36 -10.50
CA LEU A 109 24.63 -22.16 -10.84
C LEU A 109 24.38 -21.69 -12.29
N ALA A 110 24.30 -22.61 -13.26
CA ALA A 110 24.15 -22.24 -14.66
C ALA A 110 22.76 -21.67 -14.94
N ALA A 111 21.73 -22.27 -14.36
CA ALA A 111 20.37 -21.74 -14.43
C ALA A 111 20.23 -20.39 -13.72
N ALA A 112 20.85 -20.24 -12.53
CA ALA A 112 20.84 -18.98 -11.79
C ALA A 112 21.55 -17.85 -12.56
N LEU A 113 22.69 -18.13 -13.17
CA LEU A 113 23.41 -17.17 -14.02
C LEU A 113 22.59 -16.80 -15.26
N ALA A 114 21.92 -17.77 -15.89
CA ALA A 114 21.06 -17.50 -17.04
C ALA A 114 19.84 -16.62 -16.69
N VAL A 115 19.25 -16.80 -15.50
CA VAL A 115 18.15 -15.97 -15.01
C VAL A 115 18.62 -14.55 -14.67
N LEU A 116 19.80 -14.40 -14.07
CA LEU A 116 20.34 -13.08 -13.72
C LEU A 116 20.87 -12.31 -14.94
N ALA A 117 21.21 -13.00 -16.03
CA ALA A 117 21.70 -12.39 -17.27
C ALA A 117 20.59 -12.00 -18.27
N ASN A 118 19.36 -12.46 -18.06
CA ASN A 118 18.20 -12.18 -18.92
C ASN A 118 17.38 -10.98 -18.46
#